data_AF-A0A2H0CQT7-F1
#
_entry.id   AF-A0A2H0CQT7-F1
#
_cell.length_a   1.000
_cell.length_b   1.000
_cell.length_c   1.000
_cell.angle_alpha   90.00
_cell.angle_beta   90.00
_cell.angle_gamma   90.00
#
_symmetry.space_group_name_H-M   'P 1'
#
loop_
_entity.id
_entity.type
_entity.pdbx_description
1 polymer ?
#
loop_
_entity_poly.entity_id
_entity_poly.type
_entity_poly.pdbx_seq_one_letter_code
_entity_poly.pdbx_strand_id
1 'polypeptide(L)'
;MQRWIKRTLLTGFWGFLALVWLVIGVFYYQGSRPASEDSQPQIFDIQPGMTLKQVAVALSHQGLIRSASAFQAIAYIQSKQNQVMVGEFSLSPSMLPSEIIDLITSGKTVLHPVTIPEGYRITEIAALLNAEGLANPEKFIRQTRDENLIRSLGIPTDSL
;
A
#
# COMPACT_ATOMS: atom_id res chain seq x y z
N MET A 1 22.28 -21.42 50.19
CA MET A 1 21.49 -20.17 50.02
C MET A 1 21.21 -19.77 48.57
N GLN A 2 22.12 -19.94 47.60
CA GLN A 2 21.91 -19.43 46.23
C GLN A 2 20.77 -20.06 45.40
N ARG A 3 20.29 -21.27 45.74
CA ARG A 3 19.24 -21.96 44.97
C ARG A 3 17.84 -21.36 45.15
N TRP A 4 17.59 -20.62 46.24
CA TRP A 4 16.28 -20.02 46.52
C TRP A 4 16.10 -18.67 45.80
N ILE A 5 17.14 -17.85 45.79
CA ILE A 5 17.20 -16.57 45.06
C ILE A 5 17.08 -16.76 43.55
N LYS A 6 17.75 -17.80 43.01
CA LYS A 6 17.62 -18.14 41.58
C LYS A 6 16.19 -18.54 41.21
N ARG A 7 15.43 -19.17 42.10
CA ARG A 7 14.04 -19.60 41.84
C ARG A 7 13.06 -18.43 41.90
N THR A 8 13.20 -17.50 42.85
CA THR A 8 12.36 -16.30 42.93
C THR A 8 12.66 -15.30 41.80
N LEU A 9 13.93 -15.17 41.39
CA LEU A 9 14.29 -14.40 40.20
C LEU A 9 13.78 -15.07 38.91
N LEU A 10 13.80 -16.40 38.81
CA LEU A 10 13.30 -17.11 37.65
C LEU A 10 11.77 -17.03 37.52
N THR A 11 11.03 -17.12 38.63
CA THR A 11 9.57 -16.90 38.63
C THR A 11 9.20 -15.45 38.31
N GLY A 12 10.00 -14.48 38.78
CA GLY A 12 9.84 -13.07 38.42
C GLY A 12 10.11 -12.81 36.93
N PHE A 13 11.13 -13.45 36.37
CA PHE A 13 11.46 -13.37 34.94
C PHE A 13 10.35 -13.98 34.07
N TRP A 14 9.82 -15.16 34.44
CA TRP A 14 8.68 -15.76 33.74
C TRP A 14 7.40 -14.92 33.86
N GLY A 15 7.14 -14.32 35.02
CA GLY A 15 6.03 -13.39 35.20
C GLY A 15 6.16 -12.14 34.34
N PHE A 16 7.36 -11.55 34.25
CA PHE A 16 7.65 -10.43 33.36
C PHE A 16 7.49 -10.82 31.88
N LEU A 17 7.99 -11.99 31.49
CA LEU A 17 7.86 -12.48 30.11
C LEU A 17 6.38 -12.70 29.71
N ALA A 18 5.57 -13.24 30.63
CA ALA A 18 4.13 -13.40 30.43
C ALA A 18 3.41 -12.04 30.32
N LEU A 19 3.79 -11.05 31.13
CA LEU A 19 3.26 -9.69 31.05
C LEU A 19 3.58 -9.06 29.68
N VAL A 20 4.83 -9.18 29.22
CA VAL A 20 5.25 -8.69 27.89
C VAL A 20 4.44 -9.36 26.78
N TRP A 21 4.26 -10.68 26.84
CA TRP A 21 3.41 -11.41 25.89
C TRP A 21 1.95 -10.94 25.89
N LEU A 22 1.39 -10.67 27.07
CA LEU A 22 0.01 -10.17 27.19
C LEU A 22 -0.13 -8.77 26.59
N VAL A 23 0.83 -7.87 26.84
CA VAL A 23 0.85 -6.52 26.25
C VAL A 23 0.95 -6.59 24.72
N ILE A 24 1.83 -7.45 24.20
CA ILE A 24 1.96 -7.68 22.75
C ILE A 24 0.65 -8.23 22.18
N GLY A 25 0.02 -9.20 22.84
CA GLY A 25 -1.24 -9.79 22.42
C GLY A 25 -2.39 -8.77 22.37
N VAL A 26 -2.51 -7.91 23.38
CA VAL A 26 -3.52 -6.84 23.41
C VAL A 26 -3.27 -5.81 22.30
N PHE A 27 -2.01 -5.41 22.10
CA PHE A 27 -1.64 -4.46 21.05
C PHE A 27 -1.94 -5.03 19.65
N TYR A 28 -1.61 -6.30 19.42
CA TYR A 28 -1.93 -7.00 18.18
C TYR A 28 -3.43 -7.12 17.97
N TYR A 29 -4.19 -7.47 19.03
CA TYR A 29 -5.63 -7.60 18.96
C TYR A 29 -6.33 -6.27 18.64
N GLN A 30 -5.87 -5.18 19.24
CA GLN A 30 -6.43 -3.85 18.99
C GLN A 30 -6.04 -3.32 17.61
N GLY A 31 -4.81 -3.62 17.17
CA GLY A 31 -4.27 -3.25 15.87
C GLY A 31 -4.79 -4.04 14.69
N SER A 32 -5.31 -5.26 14.91
CA SER A 32 -5.87 -6.13 13.86
C SER A 32 -7.36 -5.91 13.62
N ARG A 33 -8.00 -4.99 14.36
CA ARG A 33 -9.42 -4.68 14.15
C ARG A 33 -9.61 -3.71 12.99
N PRO A 34 -10.75 -3.80 12.27
CA PRO A 34 -11.14 -2.79 11.29
C PRO A 34 -11.19 -1.40 11.91
N ALA A 35 -10.98 -0.38 11.06
CA ALA A 35 -11.01 1.01 11.51
C ALA A 35 -12.44 1.45 11.88
N SER A 36 -13.41 1.05 11.07
CA SER A 36 -14.84 1.34 11.22
C SER A 36 -15.67 0.16 10.71
N GLU A 37 -16.97 0.14 10.99
CA GLU A 37 -17.92 -0.79 10.34
C GLU A 37 -18.35 -0.29 8.95
N ASP A 38 -17.94 0.93 8.59
CA ASP A 38 -18.21 1.50 7.28
C ASP A 38 -17.54 0.69 6.17
N SER A 39 -18.38 0.17 5.29
CA SER A 39 -17.99 -0.66 4.15
C SER A 39 -17.99 0.10 2.82
N GLN A 40 -18.12 1.43 2.86
CA GLN A 40 -17.93 2.28 1.69
C GLN A 40 -16.50 2.10 1.14
N PRO A 41 -16.36 1.66 -0.12
CA PRO A 41 -15.06 1.58 -0.78
C PRO A 41 -14.51 2.99 -1.04
N GLN A 42 -13.24 3.19 -0.70
CA GLN A 42 -12.47 4.40 -0.94
C GLN A 42 -11.26 4.05 -1.80
N ILE A 43 -11.01 4.86 -2.84
CA ILE A 43 -9.84 4.69 -3.69
C ILE A 43 -8.64 5.30 -2.97
N PHE A 44 -7.63 4.48 -2.72
CA PHE A 44 -6.36 4.87 -2.14
C PHE A 44 -5.24 4.69 -3.16
N ASP A 45 -4.51 5.76 -3.44
CA ASP A 45 -3.42 5.76 -4.42
C ASP A 45 -2.05 5.70 -3.74
N ILE A 46 -1.27 4.68 -4.08
CA ILE A 46 0.11 4.48 -3.63
C ILE A 46 1.06 5.00 -4.70
N GLN A 47 1.68 6.15 -4.42
CA GLN A 47 2.61 6.81 -5.33
C GLN A 47 3.97 6.09 -5.40
N PRO A 48 4.66 6.15 -6.56
CA PRO A 48 6.00 5.60 -6.71
C PRO A 48 6.97 6.18 -5.66
N GLY A 49 7.74 5.31 -5.01
CA GLY A 49 8.73 5.69 -4.00
C GLY A 49 8.17 5.86 -2.58
N MET A 50 6.86 5.66 -2.35
CA MET A 50 6.31 5.62 -1.00
C MET A 50 6.81 4.39 -0.23
N THR A 51 7.31 4.62 0.98
CA THR A 51 7.67 3.56 1.93
C THR A 51 6.43 3.02 2.65
N LEU A 52 6.49 1.77 3.14
CA LEU A 52 5.41 1.19 3.98
C LEU A 52 5.00 2.13 5.13
N LYS A 53 5.98 2.83 5.73
CA LYS A 53 5.73 3.80 6.80
C LYS A 53 4.86 4.97 6.32
N GLN A 54 5.17 5.53 5.15
CA GLN A 54 4.39 6.63 4.57
C GLN A 54 2.99 6.16 4.18
N VAL A 55 2.87 4.98 3.58
CA VAL A 55 1.59 4.36 3.24
C VAL A 55 0.74 4.17 4.49
N ALA A 56 1.30 3.61 5.57
CA ALA A 56 0.59 3.41 6.83
C ALA A 56 0.09 4.73 7.44
N VAL A 57 0.91 5.79 7.41
CA VAL A 57 0.49 7.11 7.91
C VAL A 57 -0.63 7.68 7.06
N ALA A 58 -0.54 7.58 5.73
CA ALA A 58 -1.57 8.07 4.81
C ALA A 58 -2.89 7.29 4.97
N LEU A 59 -2.86 5.96 5.06
CA LEU A 59 -4.02 5.11 5.34
C LEU A 59 -4.69 5.49 6.67
N SER A 60 -3.88 5.77 7.70
CA SER A 60 -4.41 6.17 9.01
C SER A 60 -5.06 7.54 8.97
N HIS A 61 -4.49 8.49 8.23
CA HIS A 61 -5.03 9.84 8.07
C HIS A 61 -6.35 9.83 7.31
N GLN A 62 -6.53 8.92 6.37
CA GLN A 62 -7.80 8.72 5.64
C GLN A 62 -8.81 7.86 6.43
N GLY A 63 -8.47 7.39 7.63
CA GLY A 63 -9.37 6.59 8.46
C GLY A 63 -9.57 5.15 7.97
N LEU A 64 -8.76 4.68 7.02
CA LEU A 64 -8.79 3.30 6.52
C LEU A 64 -8.18 2.32 7.52
N ILE A 65 -7.26 2.80 8.38
CA ILE A 65 -6.69 2.02 9.48
C ILE A 65 -6.71 2.84 10.79
N ARG A 66 -6.79 2.15 11.93
CA ARG A 66 -6.75 2.77 13.25
C ARG A 66 -5.38 3.26 13.68
N SER A 67 -4.33 2.53 13.34
CA SER A 67 -2.98 2.78 13.82
C SER A 67 -1.94 2.43 12.78
N ALA A 68 -1.17 3.43 12.36
CA ALA A 68 -0.05 3.25 11.43
C ALA A 68 1.05 2.34 12.01
N SER A 69 1.32 2.40 13.32
CA SER A 69 2.35 1.57 13.96
C SER A 69 1.93 0.10 14.03
N ALA A 70 0.66 -0.18 14.33
CA ALA A 70 0.16 -1.55 14.35
C ALA A 70 0.16 -2.16 12.94
N PHE A 71 -0.28 -1.39 11.94
CA PHE A 71 -0.23 -1.81 10.53
C PHE A 71 1.19 -2.15 10.07
N GLN A 72 2.17 -1.30 10.41
CA GLN A 72 3.58 -1.57 10.13
C GLN A 72 4.04 -2.86 10.82
N ALA A 73 3.76 -3.03 12.11
CA ALA A 73 4.15 -4.23 12.84
C ALA A 73 3.57 -5.51 12.21
N ILE A 74 2.29 -5.49 11.81
CA ILE A 74 1.65 -6.61 11.13
C ILE A 74 2.34 -6.91 9.79
N ALA A 75 2.62 -5.88 8.99
CA ALA A 75 3.32 -6.04 7.71
C ALA A 75 4.75 -6.59 7.87
N TYR A 76 5.46 -6.20 8.93
CA TYR A 76 6.78 -6.76 9.28
C TYR A 76 6.68 -8.23 9.71
N ILE A 77 5.71 -8.59 10.54
CA ILE A 77 5.48 -9.98 10.98
C ILE A 77 5.16 -10.88 9.77
N GLN A 78 4.39 -10.36 8.82
CA GLN A 78 4.06 -11.05 7.57
C GLN A 78 5.19 -11.05 6.53
N SER A 79 6.32 -10.38 6.80
CA SER A 79 7.45 -10.22 5.86
C SER A 79 7.07 -9.57 4.52
N LYS A 80 6.05 -8.70 4.54
CA LYS A 80 5.47 -8.04 3.36
C LYS A 80 5.85 -6.57 3.21
N GLN A 81 6.73 -6.06 4.08
CA GLN A 81 7.10 -4.64 4.12
C GLN A 81 7.67 -4.08 2.81
N ASN A 82 8.35 -4.92 2.02
CA ASN A 82 9.01 -4.51 0.77
C ASN A 82 8.23 -4.92 -0.48
N GLN A 83 7.02 -5.48 -0.33
CA GLN A 83 6.20 -6.00 -1.42
C GLN A 83 5.01 -5.08 -1.74
N VAL A 84 5.00 -3.86 -1.18
CA VAL A 84 3.93 -2.89 -1.43
C VAL A 84 4.01 -2.45 -2.89
N MET A 85 2.92 -2.68 -3.62
CA MET A 85 2.80 -2.32 -5.03
C MET A 85 2.31 -0.87 -5.17
N VAL A 86 2.75 -0.24 -6.25
CA VAL A 86 2.32 1.12 -6.66
C VAL A 86 1.00 1.02 -7.42
N GLY A 87 0.10 1.97 -7.19
CA GLY A 87 -1.16 2.10 -7.92
C GLY A 87 -2.36 2.38 -7.04
N GLU A 88 -3.54 2.36 -7.65
CA GLU A 88 -4.83 2.62 -7.00
C GLU A 88 -5.42 1.34 -6.43
N PHE A 89 -5.86 1.38 -5.17
CA PHE A 89 -6.49 0.25 -4.47
C PHE A 89 -7.86 0.66 -3.93
N SER A 90 -8.84 -0.21 -4.11
CA SER A 90 -10.16 -0.04 -3.51
C SER A 90 -10.16 -0.65 -2.11
N LEU A 91 -10.17 0.21 -1.08
CA LEU A 91 -10.07 -0.16 0.32
C LEU A 91 -11.33 0.28 1.06
N SER A 92 -11.78 -0.46 2.07
CA SER A 92 -12.82 0.03 2.99
C SER A 92 -12.31 0.09 4.43
N PRO A 93 -12.80 1.04 5.24
CA PRO A 93 -12.50 1.09 6.68
C PRO A 93 -12.91 -0.18 7.45
N SER A 94 -13.84 -0.97 6.89
CA SER A 94 -14.27 -2.27 7.41
C SER A 94 -13.34 -3.43 7.11
N MET A 95 -12.36 -3.26 6.21
CA MET A 95 -11.34 -4.28 5.96
C MET A 95 -10.42 -4.46 7.16
N LEU A 96 -9.98 -5.69 7.37
CA LEU A 96 -8.93 -5.97 8.33
C LEU A 96 -7.60 -5.41 7.81
N PRO A 97 -6.75 -4.87 8.69
CA PRO A 97 -5.41 -4.42 8.32
C PRO A 97 -4.58 -5.47 7.57
N SER A 98 -4.75 -6.76 7.91
CA SER A 98 -4.13 -7.87 7.17
C SER A 98 -4.64 -8.00 5.74
N GLU A 99 -5.95 -7.82 5.51
CA GLU A 99 -6.55 -7.86 4.17
C GLU A 99 -6.08 -6.68 3.32
N ILE A 100 -5.94 -5.50 3.93
CA ILE A 100 -5.38 -4.32 3.27
C ILE A 100 -3.92 -4.59 2.86
N ILE A 101 -3.11 -5.17 3.75
CA ILE A 101 -1.73 -5.57 3.44
C ILE A 101 -1.71 -6.59 2.29
N ASP A 102 -2.58 -7.59 2.33
CA ASP A 102 -2.69 -8.59 1.28
C ASP A 102 -3.09 -7.96 -0.06
N LEU A 103 -4.03 -7.01 -0.08
CA LEU A 103 -4.46 -6.33 -1.29
C LEU A 103 -3.33 -5.51 -1.91
N ILE A 104 -2.69 -4.63 -1.13
CA ILE A 104 -1.61 -3.76 -1.62
C ILE A 104 -0.34 -4.55 -2.00
N THR A 105 -0.18 -5.78 -1.51
CA THR A 105 0.95 -6.66 -1.86
C THR A 105 0.63 -7.62 -3.00
N SER A 106 -0.65 -7.95 -3.20
CA SER A 106 -1.10 -8.80 -4.31
C SER A 106 -1.04 -8.12 -5.68
N GLY A 107 -0.93 -6.79 -5.72
CA GLY A 107 -0.96 -6.02 -6.96
C GLY A 107 -2.35 -5.95 -7.63
N LYS A 108 -3.42 -6.30 -6.91
CA LYS A 108 -4.81 -6.13 -7.37
C LYS A 108 -5.20 -4.65 -7.30
N THR A 109 -4.70 -3.89 -8.26
CA THR A 109 -5.04 -2.47 -8.44
C THR A 109 -6.35 -2.29 -9.18
N VAL A 110 -6.99 -1.13 -9.00
CA VAL A 110 -8.11 -0.68 -9.82
C VAL A 110 -7.63 -0.55 -11.26
N LEU A 111 -8.37 -1.14 -12.20
CA LEU A 111 -8.08 -1.09 -13.63
C LEU A 111 -9.04 -0.11 -14.30
N HIS A 112 -8.48 0.82 -15.07
CA HIS A 112 -9.22 1.75 -15.91
C HIS A 112 -9.11 1.30 -17.37
N PRO A 113 -10.11 0.58 -17.92
CA PRO A 113 -10.05 0.10 -19.28
C PRO A 113 -10.19 1.28 -20.27
N VAL A 114 -9.21 1.44 -21.15
CA VAL A 114 -9.24 2.44 -22.22
C VAL A 114 -9.13 1.73 -23.56
N THR A 115 -10.10 1.96 -24.45
CA THR A 115 -10.07 1.44 -25.81
C THR A 115 -9.50 2.50 -26.74
N ILE A 116 -8.37 2.22 -27.37
CA ILE A 116 -7.78 3.08 -28.40
C ILE A 116 -8.12 2.48 -29.77
N PRO A 117 -9.01 3.11 -30.56
CA PRO A 117 -9.34 2.62 -31.89
C PRO A 117 -8.15 2.74 -32.84
N GLU A 118 -8.06 1.80 -33.78
CA GLU A 118 -7.03 1.83 -34.82
C GLU A 118 -7.16 3.10 -35.68
N GLY A 119 -6.02 3.68 -36.05
CA GLY A 119 -5.97 4.91 -36.84
C GLY A 119 -6.04 6.22 -36.03
N TYR A 120 -6.19 6.15 -34.71
CA TYR A 120 -6.14 7.33 -33.85
C TYR A 120 -4.75 8.00 -33.91
N ARG A 121 -4.76 9.32 -34.07
CA ARG A 121 -3.58 10.17 -33.93
C ARG A 121 -3.24 10.35 -32.46
N ILE A 122 -1.96 10.62 -32.18
CA ILE A 122 -1.48 10.88 -30.81
C ILE A 122 -2.29 11.98 -30.10
N THR A 123 -2.72 13.02 -30.83
CA THR A 123 -3.56 14.10 -30.29
C THR A 123 -4.96 13.64 -29.90
N GLU A 124 -5.52 12.67 -30.63
CA GLU A 124 -6.84 12.09 -30.34
C GLU A 124 -6.75 11.15 -29.13
N ILE A 125 -5.67 10.38 -29.04
CA ILE A 125 -5.36 9.57 -27.84
C ILE A 125 -5.19 10.48 -26.62
N ALA A 126 -4.48 11.60 -26.75
CA ALA A 126 -4.30 12.56 -25.67
C ALA A 126 -5.64 13.14 -25.19
N ALA A 127 -6.54 13.46 -26.11
CA ALA A 127 -7.88 13.94 -25.79
C ALA A 127 -8.74 12.87 -25.12
N LEU A 128 -8.67 11.61 -25.59
CA LEU A 128 -9.35 10.46 -24.99
C LEU A 128 -8.88 10.24 -23.54
N LEU A 129 -7.57 10.19 -23.29
CA LEU A 129 -7.02 10.01 -21.95
C LEU A 129 -7.36 11.17 -21.01
N ASN A 130 -7.44 12.40 -21.53
CA ASN A 130 -7.87 13.55 -20.76
C ASN A 130 -9.37 13.49 -20.40
N ALA A 131 -10.22 13.01 -21.32
CA ALA A 131 -11.65 12.84 -21.06
C ALA A 131 -11.91 11.81 -19.95
N GLU A 132 -11.08 10.77 -19.88
CA GLU A 132 -11.08 9.76 -18.79
C GLU A 132 -10.35 10.23 -17.52
N GLY A 133 -9.76 11.44 -17.52
CA GLY A 133 -9.00 11.97 -16.37
C GLY A 133 -7.67 11.28 -16.10
N LEU A 134 -7.17 10.46 -17.02
CA LEU A 134 -5.98 9.62 -16.86
C LEU A 134 -4.68 10.33 -17.21
N ALA A 135 -4.71 11.32 -18.12
CA ALA A 135 -3.51 12.06 -18.51
C ALA A 135 -3.80 13.50 -18.92
N ASN A 136 -2.87 14.40 -18.59
CA ASN A 136 -2.87 15.74 -19.16
C ASN A 136 -2.41 15.67 -20.64
N PRO A 137 -3.17 16.24 -21.58
CA PRO A 137 -2.95 16.04 -23.01
C PRO A 137 -1.63 16.66 -23.49
N GLU A 138 -1.27 17.83 -22.97
CA GLU A 138 -0.04 18.54 -23.34
C GLU A 138 1.21 17.80 -22.85
N LYS A 139 1.17 17.32 -21.61
CA LYS A 139 2.24 16.52 -21.03
C LYS A 139 2.41 15.20 -21.78
N PHE A 140 1.30 14.55 -22.12
CA PHE A 140 1.30 13.30 -22.88
C PHE A 140 1.95 13.48 -24.26
N ILE A 141 1.48 14.45 -25.05
CA ILE A 141 2.04 14.72 -26.40
C ILE A 141 3.52 15.10 -26.33
N ARG A 142 3.94 15.83 -25.29
CA ARG A 142 5.35 16.15 -25.08
C ARG A 142 6.18 14.89 -24.83
N GLN A 143 5.70 13.99 -23.98
CA GLN A 143 6.40 12.74 -23.66
C GLN A 143 6.47 11.77 -24.85
N THR A 144 5.46 11.75 -25.73
CA THR A 144 5.51 10.94 -26.95
C THR A 144 6.57 11.39 -27.95
N ARG A 145 7.14 12.59 -27.78
CA ARG A 145 8.21 13.15 -28.62
C ARG A 145 9.57 13.14 -27.92
N ASP A 146 9.65 12.65 -26.69
CA ASP A 146 10.90 12.59 -25.93
C ASP A 146 11.71 11.37 -26.36
N GLU A 147 12.75 11.59 -27.17
CA GLU A 147 13.61 10.51 -27.67
C GLU A 147 14.24 9.66 -26.56
N ASN A 148 14.56 10.26 -25.40
CA ASN A 148 15.17 9.52 -24.30
C ASN A 148 14.18 8.54 -23.69
N LEU A 149 12.93 8.98 -23.52
CA LEU A 149 11.85 8.14 -23.02
C LEU A 149 11.55 7.01 -24.01
N ILE A 150 11.41 7.34 -25.30
CA ILE A 150 11.10 6.36 -26.36
C ILE A 150 12.18 5.27 -26.42
N ARG A 151 13.46 5.65 -26.35
CA ARG A 151 14.59 4.70 -26.28
C ARG A 151 14.55 3.85 -25.01
N SER A 152 14.23 4.45 -23.85
CA SER A 152 14.14 3.71 -22.58
C SER A 152 13.02 2.66 -22.57
N LEU A 153 11.97 2.88 -23.36
CA LEU A 153 10.84 1.97 -23.53
C LEU A 153 11.08 0.90 -24.62
N GLY A 154 12.21 0.94 -25.33
CA GLY A 154 12.53 -0.02 -26.39
C GLY A 154 11.68 0.14 -27.65
N ILE A 155 11.08 1.30 -27.87
CA ILE A 155 10.25 1.58 -29.05
C ILE A 155 11.19 1.93 -30.23
N PRO A 156 11.04 1.29 -31.41
CA PRO A 156 11.81 1.62 -32.59
C PRO A 156 11.63 3.09 -32.97
N THR A 157 12.73 3.83 -33.09
CA THR A 157 12.72 5.29 -33.33
C THR A 157 12.78 5.64 -34.82
N ASP A 158 12.86 4.65 -35.70
CA ASP A 158 13.09 4.84 -37.13
C ASP A 158 11.88 5.44 -37.90
N SER A 159 10.73 5.62 -37.23
CA SER A 159 9.46 6.04 -37.86
C SER A 159 8.60 6.98 -36.99
N LEU A 160 9.19 8.05 -36.44
CA LEU A 160 8.44 9.13 -35.78
C LEU A 160 8.30 10.37 -36.66
#